data_AF-X0W9G9-F1
#
_entry.id   AF-X0W9G9-F1
#
_cell.length_a   1.000
_cell.length_b   1.000
_cell.length_c   1.000
_cell.angle_alpha   90.00
_cell.angle_beta   90.00
_cell.angle_gamma   90.00
#
_symmetry.space_group_name_H-M   'P 1'
#
loop_
_entity.id
_entity.type
_entity.pdbx_description
1 polymer ?
#
loop_
_entity_poly.entity_id
_entity_poly.type
_entity_poly.pdbx_seq_one_letter_code
_entity_poly.pdbx_strand_id
1 'polypeptide(L)'
;MAKRSNNKKSKALCSFCGRAGSQVEAFIEGPNNVFICPECVELCHNIIRQDRKHLSRPAIALEEIPRPREITEYLDQYVISQEHAKKYLSVAVHNHYKRLLHSDSNDNDIEIDKSNVLLIGPTGSGKTLLARTLARKLQVPFAICDATTVTEAGYVGEDVENFLLRLVQNADYDIEAAQRGIVYIDEIDKVGKTTQNISITRDVSGEG
;
A
#
# COMPACT_ATOMS: atom_id res chain seq x y z
N MET A 1 16.90 -18.52 72.38
CA MET A 1 15.71 -18.80 71.56
C MET A 1 15.51 -17.64 70.58
N ALA A 2 15.90 -17.83 69.32
CA ALA A 2 15.78 -16.81 68.28
C ALA A 2 14.36 -16.79 67.69
N LYS A 3 13.72 -15.62 67.66
CA LYS A 3 12.38 -15.41 67.08
C LYS A 3 12.47 -15.44 65.55
N ARG A 4 11.64 -16.31 64.97
CA ARG A 4 11.43 -16.54 63.52
C ARG A 4 11.02 -15.26 62.78
N SER A 5 11.79 -14.90 61.75
CA SER A 5 11.29 -14.14 60.60
C SER A 5 10.67 -15.13 59.63
N ASN A 6 9.36 -15.07 59.40
CA ASN A 6 8.69 -15.91 58.39
C ASN A 6 8.16 -15.01 57.27
N ASN A 7 9.04 -14.83 56.30
CA ASN A 7 8.91 -14.05 55.08
C ASN A 7 7.87 -14.72 54.15
N LYS A 8 6.60 -14.36 54.25
CA LYS A 8 5.58 -14.72 53.24
C LYS A 8 5.78 -13.83 52.01
N LYS A 9 6.82 -14.08 51.21
CA LYS A 9 6.80 -13.68 49.80
C LYS A 9 5.73 -14.55 49.12
N SER A 10 4.55 -13.99 48.88
CA SER A 10 3.63 -14.60 47.91
C SER A 10 4.43 -14.81 46.63
N LYS A 11 4.41 -16.02 46.07
CA LYS A 11 5.03 -16.28 44.78
C LYS A 11 4.21 -15.49 43.77
N ALA A 12 4.63 -14.27 43.45
CA ALA A 12 4.03 -13.48 42.39
C ALA A 12 4.13 -14.28 41.08
N LEU A 13 3.00 -14.40 40.39
CA LEU A 13 2.82 -15.17 39.17
C LEU A 13 2.33 -14.21 38.09
N CYS A 14 2.82 -14.35 36.87
CA CYS A 14 2.27 -13.65 35.73
C CYS A 14 0.81 -14.06 35.53
N SER A 15 -0.12 -13.09 35.52
CA SER A 15 -1.54 -13.32 35.29
C SER A 15 -1.88 -13.75 33.85
N PHE A 16 -0.93 -13.65 32.92
CA PHE A 16 -1.09 -14.00 31.51
C PHE A 16 -0.52 -15.38 31.17
N CYS A 17 0.73 -15.66 31.55
CA CYS A 17 1.41 -16.92 31.21
C CYS A 17 1.64 -17.87 32.39
N GLY A 18 1.31 -17.45 33.63
CA GLY A 18 1.47 -18.28 34.83
C GLY A 18 2.91 -18.49 35.33
N ARG A 19 3.91 -17.85 34.71
CA ARG A 19 5.32 -17.95 35.16
C ARG A 19 5.50 -17.33 36.55
N ALA A 20 6.30 -17.96 37.38
CA ALA A 20 6.64 -17.47 38.72
C ALA A 20 7.79 -16.45 38.67
N GLY A 21 7.88 -15.58 39.67
CA GLY A 21 8.95 -14.57 39.77
C GLY A 21 10.39 -15.08 39.86
N SER A 22 10.60 -16.41 39.91
CA SER A 22 11.92 -17.02 39.76
C SER A 22 12.33 -17.24 38.31
N GLN A 23 11.39 -17.13 37.36
CA GLN A 23 11.57 -17.42 35.94
C GLN A 23 11.62 -16.15 35.07
N VAL A 24 11.46 -14.98 35.67
CA VAL A 24 11.38 -13.68 34.98
C VAL A 24 12.16 -12.63 35.77
N GLU A 25 12.78 -11.68 35.08
CA GLU A 25 13.66 -10.68 35.70
C GLU A 25 12.91 -9.70 36.61
N ALA A 26 11.72 -9.27 36.18
CA ALA A 26 10.86 -8.36 36.93
C ALA A 26 9.40 -8.55 36.50
N PHE A 27 8.47 -8.13 37.37
CA PHE A 27 7.06 -7.99 37.02
C PHE A 27 6.66 -6.52 37.00
N ILE A 28 5.73 -6.20 36.10
CA ILE A 28 4.99 -4.94 36.14
C ILE A 28 3.72 -5.21 36.95
N GLU A 29 3.55 -4.46 38.03
CA GLU A 29 2.39 -4.58 38.92
C GLU A 29 1.27 -3.63 38.48
N GLY A 30 0.06 -4.19 38.37
CA GLY A 30 -1.17 -3.47 38.08
C GLY A 30 -2.11 -3.43 39.29
N PRO A 31 -3.24 -2.71 39.18
CA PRO A 31 -4.27 -2.71 40.21
C PRO A 31 -4.82 -4.12 40.44
N ASN A 32 -5.34 -4.38 41.65
CA ASN A 32 -5.92 -5.67 42.05
C ASN A 32 -4.93 -6.86 42.08
N ASN A 33 -3.66 -6.62 42.44
CA ASN A 33 -2.61 -7.65 42.51
C ASN A 33 -2.41 -8.44 41.20
N VAL A 34 -2.55 -7.75 40.06
CA VAL A 34 -2.28 -8.31 38.73
C VAL A 34 -0.81 -8.08 38.40
N PHE A 35 -0.13 -9.10 37.88
CA PHE A 35 1.28 -9.01 37.48
C PHE A 35 1.42 -9.46 36.02
N ILE A 36 2.22 -8.72 35.24
CA ILE A 36 2.57 -9.11 33.88
C ILE A 36 4.10 -9.15 33.73
N CYS A 37 4.61 -10.18 33.06
CA CYS A 37 6.04 -10.32 32.77
C CYS A 37 6.40 -9.63 31.44
N PRO A 38 7.68 -9.24 31.24
CA PRO A 38 8.15 -8.57 30.02
C PRO A 38 7.80 -9.32 28.74
N GLU A 39 7.90 -10.65 28.74
CA GLU A 39 7.62 -11.47 27.56
C GLU A 39 6.13 -11.44 27.17
N CYS A 40 5.23 -11.36 28.16
CA CYS A 40 3.81 -11.17 27.90
C CYS A 40 3.51 -9.75 27.38
N VAL A 41 4.23 -8.74 27.85
CA VAL A 41 4.11 -7.37 27.32
C VAL A 41 4.52 -7.33 25.85
N GLU A 42 5.65 -7.96 25.49
CA GLU A 42 6.10 -8.07 24.10
C GLU A 42 5.12 -8.86 23.24
N LEU A 43 4.60 -9.99 23.75
CA LEU A 43 3.60 -10.78 23.04
C LEU A 43 2.32 -9.97 22.82
N CYS A 44 1.78 -9.31 23.84
CA CYS A 44 0.62 -8.44 23.73
C CYS A 44 0.88 -7.28 22.77
N HIS A 45 2.07 -6.67 22.81
CA HIS A 45 2.45 -5.63 21.85
C HIS A 45 2.44 -6.18 20.42
N ASN A 46 2.98 -7.37 20.19
CA ASN A 46 3.00 -8.00 18.87
C ASN A 46 1.60 -8.35 18.37
N ILE A 47 0.73 -8.89 19.23
CA ILE A 47 -0.68 -9.16 18.92
C ILE A 47 -1.40 -7.86 18.57
N ILE A 48 -1.28 -6.81 19.40
CA ILE A 48 -1.90 -5.50 19.12
C ILE A 48 -1.37 -4.90 17.81
N ARG A 49 -0.09 -5.09 17.50
CA ARG A 49 0.51 -4.61 16.24
C ARG A 49 -0.01 -5.39 15.03
N GLN A 50 -0.19 -6.71 15.16
CA GLN A 50 -0.82 -7.54 14.14
C GLN A 50 -2.31 -7.21 13.96
N ASP A 51 -3.05 -7.01 15.05
CA ASP A 51 -4.45 -6.59 15.01
C ASP A 51 -4.60 -5.20 14.40
N ARG A 52 -3.68 -4.26 14.68
CA ARG A 52 -3.65 -2.97 13.99
C ARG A 52 -3.40 -3.13 12.50
N LYS A 53 -2.51 -4.05 12.09
CA LYS A 53 -2.33 -4.42 10.67
C LYS A 53 -3.60 -5.05 10.07
N HIS A 54 -4.35 -5.82 10.85
CA HIS A 54 -5.63 -6.39 10.44
C HIS A 54 -6.80 -5.39 10.43
N LEU A 55 -6.76 -4.36 11.27
CA LEU A 55 -7.71 -3.23 11.27
C LEU A 55 -7.37 -2.20 10.18
N SER A 56 -6.11 -2.15 9.74
CA SER A 56 -5.68 -1.52 8.50
C SER A 56 -5.69 -2.48 7.32
N ARG A 57 -6.55 -3.51 7.34
CA ARG A 57 -6.98 -4.19 6.11
C ARG A 57 -8.01 -3.31 5.42
N PRO A 58 -7.72 -2.68 4.28
CA PRO A 58 -8.73 -2.59 3.25
C PRO A 58 -8.68 -3.93 2.54
N ALA A 59 -9.14 -5.00 3.19
CA ALA A 59 -9.64 -6.14 2.43
C ALA A 59 -10.94 -5.62 1.82
N ILE A 60 -10.82 -4.83 0.73
CA ILE A 60 -11.96 -4.24 0.04
C ILE A 60 -12.92 -5.39 -0.22
N ALA A 61 -13.98 -5.51 0.58
CA ALA A 61 -14.99 -6.51 0.31
C ALA A 61 -15.57 -6.18 -1.07
N LEU A 62 -16.08 -7.16 -1.82
CA LEU A 62 -16.76 -6.89 -3.10
C LEU A 62 -17.84 -5.80 -2.95
N GLU A 63 -18.42 -5.69 -1.75
CA GLU A 63 -19.44 -4.72 -1.33
C GLU A 63 -18.89 -3.29 -1.10
N GLU A 64 -17.58 -3.14 -0.92
CA GLU A 64 -16.90 -1.85 -0.69
C GLU A 64 -16.35 -1.22 -1.97
N ILE A 65 -16.32 -1.92 -3.11
CA ILE A 65 -15.90 -1.31 -4.37
C ILE A 65 -16.98 -0.31 -4.82
N PRO A 66 -16.67 1.00 -4.88
CA PRO A 66 -17.64 1.99 -5.29
C PRO A 66 -18.10 1.75 -6.73
N ARG A 67 -19.39 1.97 -6.98
CA ARG A 67 -19.97 1.88 -8.32
C ARG A 67 -19.37 2.99 -9.20
N PRO A 68 -19.23 2.79 -10.52
CA PRO A 68 -18.67 3.83 -11.39
C PRO A 68 -19.37 5.19 -11.31
N ARG A 69 -20.68 5.20 -11.01
CA ARG A 69 -21.43 6.44 -10.77
C ARG A 69 -20.96 7.18 -9.52
N GLU A 70 -20.77 6.47 -8.41
CA GLU A 70 -20.31 7.05 -7.14
C GLU A 70 -18.87 7.58 -7.23
N ILE A 71 -18.02 6.92 -8.02
CA ILE A 71 -16.68 7.42 -8.32
C ILE A 71 -16.78 8.73 -9.12
N THR A 72 -17.61 8.75 -10.16
CA THR A 72 -17.80 9.93 -11.02
C THR A 72 -18.34 11.11 -10.21
N GLU A 73 -19.39 10.90 -9.42
CA GLU A 73 -19.99 11.92 -8.54
C GLU A 73 -18.99 12.48 -7.52
N TYR A 74 -18.06 11.65 -7.02
CA TYR A 74 -17.00 12.14 -6.16
C TYR A 74 -15.95 12.95 -6.93
N LEU A 75 -15.56 12.50 -8.13
CA LEU A 75 -14.63 13.25 -8.99
C LEU A 75 -15.21 14.61 -9.41
N ASP A 76 -16.52 14.70 -9.63
CA ASP A 76 -17.24 15.94 -9.98
C ASP A 76 -17.08 17.05 -8.95
N GLN A 77 -16.90 16.69 -7.67
CA GLN A 77 -16.72 17.67 -6.59
C GLN A 77 -15.36 18.39 -6.66
N TYR A 78 -14.39 17.85 -7.39
CA TYR A 78 -13.02 18.38 -7.44
C TYR A 78 -12.54 18.71 -8.86
N VAL A 79 -13.04 18.00 -9.88
CA VAL A 79 -12.64 18.19 -11.28
C VAL A 79 -13.85 18.63 -12.09
N ILE A 80 -13.85 19.90 -12.45
CA ILE A 80 -14.90 20.51 -13.27
C ILE A 80 -14.73 20.09 -14.73
N SER A 81 -15.85 19.74 -15.38
CA SER A 81 -15.86 19.20 -16.75
C SER A 81 -15.10 17.86 -16.85
N GLN A 82 -14.58 17.49 -18.01
CA GLN A 82 -13.87 16.22 -18.26
C GLN A 82 -14.77 14.98 -18.08
N GLU A 83 -16.07 15.10 -18.40
CA GLU A 83 -17.07 14.04 -18.22
C GLU A 83 -16.65 12.68 -18.78
N HIS A 84 -16.05 12.71 -19.98
CA HIS A 84 -15.55 11.50 -20.62
C HIS A 84 -14.43 10.85 -19.81
N ALA A 85 -13.40 11.61 -19.41
CA ALA A 85 -12.30 11.08 -18.63
C ALA A 85 -12.75 10.51 -17.28
N LYS A 86 -13.65 11.22 -16.58
CA LYS A 86 -14.22 10.77 -15.30
C LYS A 86 -14.97 9.44 -15.47
N LYS A 87 -15.85 9.34 -16.46
CA LYS A 87 -16.61 8.10 -16.73
C LYS A 87 -15.69 6.91 -17.04
N TYR A 88 -14.70 7.10 -17.91
CA TYR A 88 -13.77 6.03 -18.28
C TYR A 88 -12.89 5.58 -17.10
N LEU A 89 -12.33 6.53 -16.34
CA LEU A 89 -11.57 6.23 -15.13
C LEU A 89 -12.41 5.43 -14.13
N SER A 90 -13.63 5.88 -13.87
CA SER A 90 -14.55 5.22 -12.95
C SER A 90 -14.84 3.77 -13.34
N VAL A 91 -15.03 3.48 -14.63
CA VAL A 91 -15.26 2.11 -15.13
C VAL A 91 -13.98 1.28 -15.05
N ALA A 92 -12.85 1.82 -15.53
CA ALA A 92 -11.57 1.10 -15.54
C ALA A 92 -11.14 0.68 -14.14
N VAL A 93 -11.27 1.58 -13.17
CA VAL A 93 -10.95 1.35 -11.76
C VAL A 93 -11.89 0.32 -11.14
N HIS A 94 -13.20 0.48 -11.34
CA HIS A 94 -14.18 -0.48 -10.81
C HIS A 94 -13.89 -1.90 -11.30
N ASN A 95 -13.57 -2.05 -12.59
CA ASN A 95 -13.19 -3.34 -13.18
C ASN A 95 -11.84 -3.83 -12.65
N HIS A 96 -10.87 -2.93 -12.46
CA HIS A 96 -9.56 -3.28 -11.90
C HIS A 96 -9.67 -3.90 -10.50
N TYR A 97 -10.44 -3.29 -9.59
CA TYR A 97 -10.63 -3.85 -8.25
C TYR A 97 -11.50 -5.09 -8.23
N LYS A 98 -12.51 -5.19 -9.11
CA LYS A 98 -13.26 -6.44 -9.29
C LYS A 98 -12.34 -7.58 -9.69
N ARG A 99 -11.43 -7.34 -10.63
CA ARG A 99 -10.43 -8.33 -11.04
C ARG A 99 -9.58 -8.78 -9.86
N LEU A 100 -9.03 -7.86 -9.07
CA LEU A 100 -8.18 -8.22 -7.92
C LEU A 100 -8.90 -9.17 -6.96
N LEU A 101 -10.20 -8.95 -6.70
CA LEU A 101 -10.99 -9.83 -5.85
C LEU A 101 -11.28 -11.20 -6.48
N HIS A 102 -11.43 -11.26 -7.80
CA HIS A 102 -11.60 -12.55 -8.51
C HIS A 102 -10.28 -13.31 -8.56
N SER A 103 -9.14 -12.65 -8.72
CA SER A 103 -7.82 -13.31 -8.67
C SER A 103 -7.49 -13.92 -7.31
N ASP A 104 -8.02 -13.35 -6.22
CA ASP A 104 -7.93 -13.93 -4.86
C ASP A 104 -8.86 -15.15 -4.68
N SER A 105 -9.87 -15.29 -5.54
CA SER A 105 -10.78 -16.43 -5.59
C SER A 105 -10.16 -17.49 -6.50
N ASN A 106 -9.91 -18.72 -6.03
CA ASN A 106 -9.31 -19.81 -6.84
C ASN A 106 -10.20 -20.30 -8.02
N ASP A 107 -11.13 -19.49 -8.49
CA ASP A 107 -12.04 -19.78 -9.59
C ASP A 107 -11.37 -19.36 -10.90
N ASN A 108 -10.53 -20.26 -11.42
CA ASN A 108 -9.67 -20.03 -12.59
C ASN A 108 -10.43 -20.00 -13.93
N ASP A 109 -11.75 -20.01 -13.93
CA ASP A 109 -12.55 -20.06 -15.17
C ASP A 109 -12.65 -18.70 -15.88
N ILE A 110 -12.25 -17.59 -15.24
CA ILE A 110 -12.38 -16.25 -15.81
C ILE A 110 -11.08 -15.44 -15.66
N GLU A 111 -10.31 -15.34 -16.74
CA GLU A 111 -9.19 -14.41 -16.85
C GLU A 111 -9.71 -12.99 -17.17
N ILE A 112 -9.43 -12.03 -16.30
CA ILE A 112 -9.74 -10.62 -16.53
C ILE A 112 -8.42 -9.88 -16.79
N ASP A 113 -8.31 -9.21 -17.94
CA ASP A 113 -7.11 -8.46 -18.29
C ASP A 113 -6.89 -7.20 -17.44
N LYS A 114 -5.62 -6.85 -17.22
CA LYS A 114 -5.27 -5.57 -16.60
C LYS A 114 -5.57 -4.43 -17.56
N SER A 115 -6.47 -3.53 -17.15
CA SER A 115 -6.73 -2.28 -17.88
C SER A 115 -5.90 -1.13 -17.29
N ASN A 116 -4.79 -0.77 -17.95
CA ASN A 116 -4.07 0.47 -17.67
C ASN A 116 -4.77 1.65 -18.37
N VAL A 117 -4.62 2.86 -17.85
CA VAL A 117 -5.27 4.07 -18.40
C VAL A 117 -4.22 5.06 -18.88
N LEU A 118 -4.37 5.54 -20.12
CA LEU A 118 -3.61 6.67 -20.66
C LEU A 118 -4.50 7.91 -20.70
N LEU A 119 -4.11 8.97 -19.99
CA LEU A 119 -4.82 10.24 -19.97
C LEU A 119 -4.16 11.22 -20.94
N ILE A 120 -4.86 11.58 -22.01
CA ILE A 120 -4.40 12.54 -23.01
C ILE A 120 -5.18 13.84 -22.84
N GLY A 121 -4.46 14.96 -22.76
CA GLY A 121 -5.06 16.29 -22.65
C GLY A 121 -4.02 17.39 -22.48
N PRO A 122 -4.38 18.65 -22.70
CA PRO A 122 -3.45 19.78 -22.60
C PRO A 122 -2.89 19.94 -21.18
N THR A 123 -1.82 20.72 -21.05
CA THR A 123 -1.30 21.11 -19.73
C THR A 123 -2.38 21.87 -18.95
N GLY A 124 -2.43 21.67 -17.63
CA GLY A 124 -3.43 22.32 -16.77
C GLY A 124 -4.86 21.78 -16.87
N SER A 125 -5.14 20.75 -17.66
CA SER A 125 -6.50 20.17 -17.80
C SER A 125 -6.98 19.32 -16.62
N GLY A 126 -6.17 19.18 -15.55
CA GLY A 126 -6.54 18.42 -14.36
C GLY A 126 -6.20 16.92 -14.39
N LYS A 127 -5.35 16.43 -15.30
CA LYS A 127 -4.94 15.00 -15.36
C LYS A 127 -4.40 14.48 -14.01
N THR A 128 -3.42 15.17 -13.44
CA THR A 128 -2.83 14.83 -12.14
C THR A 128 -3.85 14.96 -11.00
N LEU A 129 -4.79 15.91 -11.09
CA LEU A 129 -5.84 16.11 -10.09
C LEU A 129 -6.88 14.97 -10.12
N LEU A 130 -7.24 14.48 -11.31
CA LEU A 130 -8.11 13.31 -11.50
C LEU A 130 -7.51 12.08 -10.80
N ALA A 131 -6.26 11.75 -11.12
CA ALA A 131 -5.58 10.58 -10.55
C ALA A 131 -5.46 10.67 -9.02
N ARG A 132 -5.06 11.83 -8.48
CA ARG A 132 -4.95 12.05 -7.03
C ARG A 132 -6.30 11.99 -6.32
N THR A 133 -7.35 12.54 -6.92
CA THR A 133 -8.70 12.54 -6.33
C THR A 133 -9.31 11.14 -6.35
N LEU A 134 -9.08 10.39 -7.42
CA LEU A 134 -9.46 8.99 -7.53
C LEU A 134 -8.81 8.15 -6.41
N ALA A 135 -7.49 8.27 -6.21
CA ALA A 135 -6.81 7.56 -5.13
C ALA A 135 -7.37 7.92 -3.74
N ARG A 136 -7.68 9.20 -3.50
CA ARG A 136 -8.33 9.64 -2.25
C ARG A 136 -9.71 9.01 -2.04
N LYS A 137 -10.52 8.88 -3.11
CA LYS A 137 -11.84 8.23 -3.04
C LYS A 137 -11.73 6.77 -2.64
N LEU A 138 -10.74 6.09 -3.18
CA LEU A 138 -10.53 4.65 -2.99
C LEU A 138 -9.73 4.33 -1.72
N GLN A 139 -9.12 5.33 -1.10
CA GLN A 139 -8.28 5.19 0.09
C GLN A 139 -7.12 4.20 -0.13
N VAL A 140 -6.48 4.26 -1.30
CA VAL A 140 -5.36 3.38 -1.68
C VAL A 140 -4.05 4.14 -1.76
N PRO A 141 -2.89 3.47 -1.57
CA PRO A 141 -1.59 4.08 -1.78
C PRO A 141 -1.46 4.66 -3.20
N PHE A 142 -0.82 5.83 -3.30
CA PHE A 142 -0.71 6.55 -4.56
C PHE A 142 0.71 7.06 -4.76
N ALA A 143 1.33 6.73 -5.89
CA ALA A 143 2.66 7.22 -6.26
C ALA A 143 2.58 8.07 -7.53
N ILE A 144 3.16 9.28 -7.47
CA ILE A 144 3.40 10.11 -8.65
C ILE A 144 4.84 9.89 -9.09
N CYS A 145 5.00 9.58 -10.35
CA CYS A 145 6.27 9.30 -10.99
C CYS A 145 6.40 10.18 -12.23
N ASP A 146 7.57 10.74 -12.46
CA ASP A 146 7.85 11.53 -13.65
C ASP A 146 8.57 10.63 -14.64
N ALA A 147 8.07 10.54 -15.88
CA ALA A 147 8.69 9.70 -16.89
C ALA A 147 10.02 10.29 -17.40
N THR A 148 10.25 11.61 -17.27
CA THR A 148 11.48 12.27 -17.73
C THR A 148 12.72 11.87 -16.94
N THR A 149 12.53 11.45 -15.68
CA THR A 149 13.63 11.02 -14.81
C THR A 149 14.10 9.60 -15.11
N VAL A 150 13.33 8.84 -15.90
CA VAL A 150 13.67 7.47 -16.28
C VAL A 150 14.61 7.50 -17.46
N THR A 151 15.76 6.85 -17.30
CA THR A 151 16.73 6.66 -18.39
C THR A 151 16.84 5.19 -18.75
N GLU A 152 16.93 4.88 -20.04
CA GLU A 152 17.33 3.54 -20.50
C GLU A 152 18.76 3.25 -20.00
N ALA A 153 18.88 2.19 -19.21
CA ALA A 153 20.14 1.59 -18.75
C ALA A 153 21.11 2.51 -17.97
N GLY A 154 20.85 2.71 -16.67
CA GLY A 154 21.88 2.84 -15.64
C GLY A 154 22.87 4.01 -15.72
N TYR A 155 22.67 4.98 -16.61
CA TYR A 155 23.68 5.98 -16.94
C TYR A 155 23.33 7.40 -16.49
N VAL A 156 22.57 7.55 -15.40
CA VAL A 156 22.11 8.78 -14.70
C VAL A 156 20.59 9.02 -14.88
N GLY A 157 19.79 8.53 -13.92
CA GLY A 157 18.33 8.68 -13.85
C GLY A 157 17.73 7.93 -12.65
N GLU A 158 16.44 8.15 -12.35
CA GLU A 158 15.70 7.28 -11.43
C GLU A 158 15.38 5.94 -12.12
N ASP A 159 15.61 4.84 -11.41
CA ASP A 159 15.18 3.51 -11.84
C ASP A 159 13.65 3.41 -11.84
N VAL A 160 13.08 2.66 -12.78
CA VAL A 160 11.65 2.29 -12.80
C VAL A 160 11.26 1.58 -11.50
N GLU A 161 12.17 0.82 -10.89
CA GLU A 161 11.95 0.19 -9.58
C GLU A 161 11.63 1.22 -8.48
N ASN A 162 12.16 2.44 -8.60
CA ASN A 162 11.91 3.51 -7.63
C ASN A 162 10.43 3.94 -7.60
N PHE A 163 9.69 3.73 -8.68
CA PHE A 163 8.25 4.01 -8.74
C PHE A 163 7.47 3.09 -7.79
N LEU A 164 7.83 1.80 -7.80
CA LEU A 164 7.25 0.82 -6.89
C LEU A 164 7.73 1.05 -5.46
N LEU A 165 9.01 1.40 -5.27
CA LEU A 165 9.52 1.74 -3.94
C LEU A 165 8.73 2.90 -3.31
N ARG A 166 8.47 3.97 -4.06
CA ARG A 166 7.63 5.09 -3.60
C ARG A 166 6.21 4.65 -3.26
N LEU A 167 5.62 3.75 -4.06
CA LEU A 167 4.29 3.22 -3.78
C LEU A 167 4.27 2.42 -2.46
N VAL A 168 5.28 1.57 -2.24
CA VAL A 168 5.44 0.78 -1.01
C VAL A 168 5.67 1.69 0.20
N GLN A 169 6.47 2.74 0.06
CA GLN A 169 6.65 3.75 1.11
C GLN A 169 5.32 4.45 1.45
N ASN A 170 4.54 4.83 0.44
CA ASN A 170 3.22 5.43 0.63
C ASN A 170 2.17 4.45 1.16
N ALA A 171 2.48 3.16 1.17
CA ALA A 171 1.70 2.09 1.78
C ALA A 171 2.23 1.71 3.19
N ASP A 172 3.12 2.50 3.80
CA ASP A 172 3.77 2.18 5.08
C ASP A 172 4.45 0.80 5.10
N TYR A 173 5.02 0.40 3.95
CA TYR A 173 5.62 -0.91 3.71
C TYR A 173 4.65 -2.10 3.80
N ASP A 174 3.34 -1.86 3.69
CA ASP A 174 2.34 -2.89 3.49
C ASP A 174 2.28 -3.30 2.01
N ILE A 175 2.74 -4.51 1.72
CA ILE A 175 2.79 -5.07 0.37
C ILE A 175 1.39 -5.35 -0.18
N GLU A 176 0.45 -5.82 0.65
CA GLU A 176 -0.92 -6.10 0.21
C GLU A 176 -1.64 -4.81 -0.18
N ALA A 177 -1.44 -3.74 0.61
CA ALA A 177 -1.96 -2.42 0.28
C ALA A 177 -1.29 -1.85 -0.98
N ALA A 178 0.04 -2.00 -1.14
CA ALA A 178 0.76 -1.52 -2.31
C ALA A 178 0.33 -2.22 -3.61
N GLN A 179 0.01 -3.52 -3.57
CA GLN A 179 -0.54 -4.27 -4.71
C GLN A 179 -1.88 -3.71 -5.22
N ARG A 180 -2.62 -3.01 -4.35
CA ARG A 180 -3.89 -2.34 -4.64
C ARG A 180 -3.71 -0.84 -4.93
N GLY A 181 -2.48 -0.35 -4.88
CA GLY A 181 -2.14 1.05 -5.07
C GLY A 181 -2.21 1.51 -6.53
N ILE A 182 -2.20 2.83 -6.71
CA ILE A 182 -2.23 3.48 -8.02
C ILE A 182 -0.87 4.14 -8.28
N VAL A 183 -0.25 3.80 -9.40
CA VAL A 183 0.92 4.50 -9.93
C VAL A 183 0.45 5.43 -11.05
N TYR A 184 0.74 6.72 -10.91
CA TYR A 184 0.52 7.73 -11.94
C TYR A 184 1.86 8.18 -12.51
N ILE A 185 2.03 8.00 -13.81
CA ILE A 185 3.25 8.38 -14.54
C ILE A 185 2.92 9.64 -15.35
N ASP A 186 3.53 10.77 -14.99
CA ASP A 186 3.40 12.04 -15.71
C ASP A 186 4.47 12.17 -16.80
N GLU A 187 4.28 13.11 -17.73
CA GLU A 187 5.24 13.42 -18.81
C GLU A 187 5.66 12.24 -19.69
N ILE A 188 4.80 11.23 -19.85
CA ILE A 188 5.07 10.06 -20.70
C ILE A 188 5.37 10.43 -22.17
N ASP A 189 4.89 11.59 -22.63
CA ASP A 189 5.18 12.11 -23.97
C ASP A 189 6.66 12.47 -24.20
N LYS A 190 7.46 12.56 -23.13
CA LYS A 190 8.89 12.91 -23.20
C LYS A 190 9.80 11.73 -23.43
N VAL A 191 9.40 10.52 -23.03
CA VAL A 191 10.22 9.30 -23.14
C VAL A 191 10.35 8.83 -24.61
N GLY A 192 9.42 9.23 -25.48
CA GLY A 192 9.36 8.82 -26.89
C GLY A 192 10.03 9.76 -27.89
N LYS A 193 10.74 10.82 -27.47
CA LYS A 193 11.48 11.69 -28.40
C LYS A 193 12.81 11.03 -28.81
N THR A 194 12.73 9.91 -29.52
CA THR A 194 13.84 9.46 -30.34
C THR A 194 14.09 10.50 -31.42
N THR A 195 15.22 11.19 -31.31
CA THR A 195 15.78 11.98 -32.40
C THR A 195 15.80 11.11 -33.66
N GLN A 196 15.02 11.50 -34.67
CA GLN A 196 15.11 11.02 -36.05
C GLN A 196 16.44 11.45 -36.71
N ASN A 197 17.56 11.17 -36.06
CA ASN A 197 18.89 11.19 -36.62
C ASN A 197 19.63 9.99 -36.01
N ILE A 198 19.17 8.80 -36.36
CA ILE A 198 20.03 7.62 -36.39
C ILE A 198 21.03 7.92 -37.52
N SER A 199 22.09 8.64 -37.16
CA SER A 199 23.23 8.85 -38.04
C SER A 199 23.75 7.47 -38.41
N ILE A 200 23.68 7.17 -39.70
CA ILE A 200 24.11 5.94 -40.34
C ILE A 200 25.63 5.84 -40.19
N THR A 201 26.12 5.44 -39.02
CA THR A 201 27.51 5.01 -38.83
C THR A 201 27.58 3.91 -37.78
N ARG A 202 27.64 2.68 -38.31
CA ARG A 202 28.17 1.46 -37.70
C ARG A 202 27.49 0.95 -36.42
N ASP A 203 26.53 0.09 -36.69
CA ASP A 203 26.14 -1.02 -35.84
C ASP A 203 27.38 -1.88 -35.49
N VAL A 204 27.68 -2.01 -34.19
CA VAL A 204 28.75 -2.89 -33.66
C VAL A 204 28.20 -3.86 -32.61
N SER A 205 26.89 -4.03 -32.52
CA SER A 205 26.30 -4.95 -31.55
C SER A 205 25.06 -5.59 -32.14
N GLY A 206 25.30 -6.51 -33.08
CA GLY A 206 24.26 -7.44 -33.46
C GLY A 206 23.91 -8.31 -32.26
N GLU A 207 22.71 -8.13 -31.71
CA GLU A 207 21.94 -9.17 -31.03
C GLU A 207 20.47 -8.96 -31.41
N GLY A 208 19.85 -10.04 -31.90
CA GLY A 208 18.45 -10.08 -32.32
C GLY A 208 17.49 -10.45 -31.20
#